data_AF-A0A929YB91-F1
#
_entry.id   AF-A0A929YB91-F1
#
_cell.length_a   1.000
_cell.length_b   1.000
_cell.length_c   1.000
_cell.angle_alpha   90.00
_cell.angle_beta   90.00
_cell.angle_gamma   90.00
#
_symmetry.space_group_name_H-M   'P 1'
#
loop_
_entity.id
_entity.type
_entity.pdbx_description
1 polymer ?
#
loop_
_entity_poly.entity_id
_entity_poly.type
_entity_poly.pdbx_seq_one_letter_code
_entity_poly.pdbx_strand_id
1 'polypeptide(L)'
;YMPSLSVFHLATKEMSPEEEAERDRREEEIAQMIGRESAAKLSRADLVYVGEKEDCLYRAEEIDDGSPDQMSYIAKTPEGTYEVEVPCGGRHMIYPTLASAAVASCFGLSAAEIQEGISAYVPAQMRMETVHTANGNTIYNDTYNANPQSMKAGLLTLSHTKADKRIAVLGDMFELGEQEERLHREIGSFVATLPEIDVLLAVGRASVWMAEEAKKCGMAEVYACADKDEAKKVLQKFTARNTAFLVKASRGMALEELTEFLQNETQK
;
A
#
# COMPACT_ATOMS: atom_id res chain seq x y z
N TYR A 1 15.59 -41.69 -47.00
CA TYR A 1 14.63 -40.60 -46.79
C TYR A 1 14.41 -40.45 -45.29
N MET A 2 15.15 -39.55 -44.66
CA MET A 2 14.80 -38.88 -43.40
C MET A 2 15.48 -37.51 -43.47
N PRO A 3 14.74 -36.40 -43.30
CA PRO A 3 15.27 -35.06 -43.49
C PRO A 3 16.19 -34.66 -42.33
N SER A 4 17.29 -33.99 -42.68
CA SER A 4 18.19 -33.31 -41.75
C SER A 4 17.43 -32.25 -40.95
N LEU A 5 17.40 -32.39 -39.62
CA LEU A 5 17.02 -31.30 -38.72
C LEU A 5 18.12 -30.23 -38.76
N SER A 6 17.81 -29.06 -39.31
CA SER A 6 18.59 -27.84 -39.16
C SER A 6 18.23 -27.21 -37.81
N VAL A 7 19.12 -27.30 -36.83
CA VAL A 7 19.02 -26.54 -35.58
C VAL A 7 19.49 -25.11 -35.89
N PHE A 8 18.55 -24.15 -35.91
CA PHE A 8 18.91 -22.73 -35.91
C PHE A 8 19.44 -22.38 -34.52
N HIS A 9 20.76 -22.22 -34.42
CA HIS A 9 21.39 -21.58 -33.28
C HIS A 9 21.09 -20.07 -33.39
N LEU A 10 20.10 -19.58 -32.63
CA LEU A 10 19.97 -18.15 -32.37
C LEU A 10 21.20 -17.75 -31.54
N ALA A 11 22.24 -17.27 -32.23
CA ALA A 11 23.43 -16.75 -31.59
C ALA A 11 23.01 -15.65 -30.61
N THR A 12 23.19 -15.90 -29.32
CA THR A 12 23.24 -14.83 -28.31
C THR A 12 24.42 -13.95 -28.72
N LYS A 13 24.15 -12.71 -29.12
CA LYS A 13 25.18 -11.72 -29.47
C LYS A 13 26.20 -11.69 -28.34
N GLU A 14 27.48 -11.95 -28.63
CA GLU A 14 28.55 -11.80 -27.64
C GLU A 14 28.56 -10.35 -27.15
N MET A 15 28.42 -10.16 -25.85
CA MET A 15 28.48 -8.86 -25.21
C MET A 15 29.93 -8.36 -25.22
N SER A 16 30.11 -7.09 -25.53
CA SER A 16 31.40 -6.42 -25.38
C SER A 16 31.82 -6.37 -23.89
N PRO A 17 33.12 -6.21 -23.60
CA PRO A 17 33.60 -6.06 -22.23
C PRO A 17 32.97 -4.89 -21.46
N GLU A 18 32.57 -3.83 -22.17
CA GLU A 18 31.84 -2.69 -21.59
C GLU A 18 30.40 -3.08 -21.21
N GLU A 19 29.70 -3.81 -22.08
CA GLU A 19 28.36 -4.33 -21.80
C GLU A 19 28.36 -5.35 -20.64
N GLU A 20 29.41 -6.16 -20.48
CA GLU A 20 29.56 -7.06 -19.32
C GLU A 20 29.82 -6.30 -18.02
N ALA A 21 30.68 -5.28 -18.03
CA ALA A 21 30.91 -4.44 -16.85
C ALA A 21 29.66 -3.64 -16.44
N GLU A 22 28.87 -3.18 -17.42
CA GLU A 22 27.57 -2.55 -17.19
C GLU A 22 26.60 -3.54 -16.54
N ARG A 23 26.49 -4.76 -17.08
CA ARG A 23 25.64 -5.83 -16.54
C ARG A 23 26.00 -6.19 -15.11
N ASP A 24 27.29 -6.35 -14.82
CA ASP A 24 27.76 -6.75 -13.49
C ASP A 24 27.49 -5.63 -12.46
N ARG A 25 27.66 -4.36 -12.84
CA ARG A 25 27.24 -3.21 -12.01
C ARG A 25 25.74 -3.24 -11.74
N ARG A 26 24.94 -3.46 -12.79
CA ARG A 26 23.47 -3.54 -12.70
C ARG A 26 23.02 -4.72 -11.84
N GLU A 27 23.69 -5.86 -11.94
CA GLU A 27 23.41 -7.03 -11.11
C GLU A 27 23.69 -6.76 -9.64
N GLU A 28 24.78 -6.07 -9.31
CA GLU A 28 25.08 -5.70 -7.93
C GLU A 28 24.05 -4.68 -7.38
N GLU A 29 23.62 -3.70 -8.20
CA GLU A 29 22.55 -2.76 -7.85
C GLU A 29 21.22 -3.48 -7.61
N ILE A 30 20.78 -4.35 -8.52
CA ILE A 30 19.56 -5.14 -8.36
C ILE A 30 19.69 -6.06 -7.13
N ALA A 31 20.86 -6.67 -6.92
CA ALA A 31 21.11 -7.53 -5.78
C ALA A 31 20.99 -6.79 -4.45
N GLN A 32 21.38 -5.51 -4.39
CA GLN A 32 21.16 -4.67 -3.23
C GLN A 32 19.68 -4.38 -2.99
N MET A 33 18.86 -4.31 -4.04
CA MET A 33 17.42 -4.02 -3.94
C MET A 33 16.57 -5.26 -3.60
N ILE A 34 16.82 -6.39 -4.25
CA ILE A 34 15.91 -7.56 -4.21
C ILE A 34 16.62 -8.90 -3.90
N GLY A 35 17.90 -8.86 -3.56
CA GLY A 35 18.71 -10.03 -3.28
C GLY A 35 19.35 -10.67 -4.52
N ARG A 36 20.52 -11.29 -4.32
CA ARG A 36 21.37 -11.85 -5.38
C ARG A 36 20.69 -12.93 -6.23
N GLU A 37 19.78 -13.70 -5.64
CA GLU A 37 19.11 -14.81 -6.32
C GLU A 37 18.19 -14.35 -7.46
N SER A 38 17.55 -13.18 -7.28
CA SER A 38 16.70 -12.55 -8.31
C SER A 38 17.50 -11.69 -9.29
N ALA A 39 18.66 -11.17 -8.85
CA ALA A 39 19.47 -10.22 -9.61
C ALA A 39 20.02 -10.79 -10.92
N ALA A 40 20.54 -12.02 -10.92
CA ALA A 40 21.12 -12.65 -12.11
C ALA A 40 20.11 -12.85 -13.27
N LYS A 41 18.81 -12.94 -12.96
CA LYS A 41 17.75 -13.03 -13.98
C LYS A 41 17.37 -11.67 -14.54
N LEU A 42 17.43 -10.63 -13.70
CA LEU A 42 16.98 -9.27 -14.03
C LEU A 42 18.12 -8.39 -14.55
N SER A 43 19.38 -8.77 -14.36
CA SER A 43 20.55 -8.06 -14.91
C SER A 43 20.58 -8.03 -16.44
N ARG A 44 19.79 -8.88 -17.09
CA ARG A 44 19.57 -8.91 -18.55
C ARG A 44 18.33 -8.16 -19.02
N ALA A 45 17.52 -7.64 -18.11
CA ALA A 45 16.30 -6.92 -18.44
C ALA A 45 16.56 -5.40 -18.50
N ASP A 46 15.77 -4.70 -19.31
CA ASP A 46 15.71 -3.25 -19.26
C ASP A 46 14.92 -2.82 -18.02
N LEU A 47 15.63 -2.25 -17.05
CA LEU A 47 15.03 -1.71 -15.84
C LEU A 47 14.43 -0.34 -16.12
N VAL A 48 13.16 -0.19 -15.75
CA VAL A 48 12.48 1.10 -15.72
C VAL A 48 12.23 1.47 -14.27
N TYR A 49 12.88 2.56 -13.84
CA TYR A 49 12.66 3.11 -12.50
C TYR A 49 11.49 4.09 -12.53
N VAL A 50 10.60 3.94 -11.56
CA VAL A 50 9.44 4.80 -11.35
C VAL A 50 9.48 5.40 -9.95
N GLY A 51 9.11 6.68 -9.80
CA GLY A 51 9.06 7.31 -8.48
C GLY A 51 9.08 8.83 -8.50
N GLU A 52 9.54 9.42 -7.41
CA GLU A 52 9.57 10.89 -7.24
C GLU A 52 10.98 11.47 -7.43
N LYS A 53 12.01 10.62 -7.52
CA LYS A 53 13.41 11.05 -7.61
C LYS A 53 13.81 11.39 -9.04
N GLU A 54 14.78 12.29 -9.17
CA GLU A 54 15.25 12.84 -10.44
C GLU A 54 15.84 11.79 -11.40
N ASP A 55 16.33 10.66 -10.87
CA ASP A 55 16.88 9.52 -11.62
C ASP A 55 15.82 8.52 -12.11
N CYS A 56 14.55 8.69 -11.72
CA CYS A 56 13.46 7.86 -12.22
C CYS A 56 13.08 8.26 -13.66
N LEU A 57 13.05 7.28 -14.56
CA LEU A 57 12.68 7.49 -15.96
C LEU A 57 11.20 7.91 -16.10
N TYR A 58 10.35 7.34 -15.25
CA TYR A 58 8.97 7.76 -15.04
C TYR A 58 8.89 8.44 -13.69
N ARG A 59 8.65 9.76 -13.69
CA ARG A 59 8.74 10.58 -12.48
C ARG A 59 7.47 11.38 -12.22
N ALA A 60 7.05 11.44 -10.95
CA ALA A 60 6.01 12.36 -10.52
C ALA A 60 6.60 13.69 -10.02
N GLU A 61 6.04 14.79 -10.49
CA GLU A 61 6.32 16.17 -10.06
C GLU A 61 5.01 16.89 -9.73
N GLU A 62 5.10 18.04 -9.05
CA GLU A 62 3.92 18.89 -8.73
C GLU A 62 2.75 18.09 -8.12
N ILE A 63 3.06 17.32 -7.08
CA ILE A 63 2.13 16.39 -6.45
C ILE A 63 1.13 17.15 -5.57
N ASP A 64 -0.16 16.97 -5.83
CA ASP A 64 -1.26 17.34 -4.94
C ASP A 64 -1.93 16.07 -4.38
N ASP A 65 -1.71 15.81 -3.10
CA ASP A 65 -2.22 14.67 -2.35
C ASP A 65 -3.03 15.09 -1.13
N GLY A 66 -3.51 16.34 -1.12
CA GLY A 66 -4.24 16.92 0.01
C GLY A 66 -5.70 16.45 0.14
N SER A 67 -6.26 15.88 -0.93
CA SER A 67 -7.63 15.36 -0.95
C SER A 67 -7.68 13.87 -0.60
N PRO A 68 -8.65 13.43 0.22
CA PRO A 68 -8.86 12.00 0.49
C PRO A 68 -9.45 11.26 -0.72
N ASP A 69 -10.11 11.97 -1.63
CA ASP A 69 -10.89 11.39 -2.72
C ASP A 69 -10.17 11.49 -4.08
N GLN A 70 -9.11 12.29 -4.16
CA GLN A 70 -8.40 12.54 -5.40
C GLN A 70 -6.93 12.84 -5.13
N MET A 71 -6.09 12.46 -6.09
CA MET A 71 -4.70 12.84 -6.16
C MET A 71 -4.38 13.32 -7.57
N SER A 72 -3.54 14.33 -7.72
CA SER A 72 -2.97 14.70 -9.01
C SER A 72 -1.46 14.90 -8.94
N TYR A 73 -0.80 14.71 -10.08
CA TYR A 73 0.62 15.01 -10.27
C TYR A 73 0.95 15.14 -11.76
N ILE A 74 2.10 15.74 -12.07
CA ILE A 74 2.66 15.82 -13.41
C ILE A 74 3.59 14.61 -13.64
N ALA A 75 3.24 13.74 -14.59
CA ALA A 75 4.09 12.62 -15.00
C ALA A 75 5.12 13.08 -16.05
N LYS A 76 6.40 12.93 -15.72
CA LYS A 76 7.53 13.03 -16.66
C LYS A 76 7.85 11.63 -17.17
N THR A 77 7.78 11.44 -18.49
CA THR A 77 8.01 10.16 -19.17
C THR A 77 8.91 10.37 -20.40
N PRO A 78 9.52 9.31 -20.96
CA PRO A 78 10.28 9.42 -22.21
C PRO A 78 9.47 9.97 -23.38
N GLU A 79 8.16 9.71 -23.39
CA GLU A 79 7.24 10.11 -24.47
C GLU A 79 6.70 11.53 -24.30
N GLY A 80 6.92 12.15 -23.14
CA GLY A 80 6.50 13.52 -22.86
C GLY A 80 6.08 13.77 -21.41
N THR A 81 5.48 14.93 -21.19
CA THR A 81 4.91 15.32 -19.89
C THR A 81 3.39 15.40 -20.01
N TYR A 82 2.67 14.85 -19.05
CA TYR A 82 1.21 14.97 -18.96
C TYR A 82 0.74 14.94 -17.51
N GLU A 83 -0.42 15.53 -17.26
CA GLU A 83 -1.08 15.52 -15.94
C GLU A 83 -1.76 14.17 -15.70
N VAL A 84 -1.64 13.65 -14.49
CA VAL A 84 -2.32 12.43 -14.05
C VAL A 84 -3.27 12.79 -12.93
N GLU A 85 -4.53 12.45 -13.11
CA GLU A 85 -5.54 12.49 -12.06
C GLU A 85 -5.90 11.07 -11.64
N VAL A 86 -5.77 10.79 -10.35
CA VAL A 86 -6.12 9.51 -9.75
C VAL A 86 -7.38 9.71 -8.91
N PRO A 87 -8.47 8.98 -9.17
CA PRO A 87 -9.74 9.11 -8.46
C PRO A 87 -9.71 8.41 -7.08
N CYS A 88 -8.61 8.58 -6.34
CA CYS A 88 -8.46 8.23 -4.93
C CYS A 88 -7.30 9.00 -4.31
N GLY A 89 -7.41 9.32 -3.01
CA GLY A 89 -6.33 9.97 -2.27
C GLY A 89 -5.21 9.02 -1.84
N GLY A 90 -4.06 9.62 -1.51
CA GLY A 90 -2.93 8.96 -0.86
C GLY A 90 -1.68 8.87 -1.73
N ARG A 91 -0.56 9.38 -1.20
CA ARG A 91 0.74 9.49 -1.89
C ARG A 91 1.27 8.20 -2.51
N HIS A 92 0.95 7.08 -1.88
CA HIS A 92 1.37 5.76 -2.33
C HIS A 92 0.83 5.38 -3.72
N MET A 93 -0.21 6.06 -4.24
CA MET A 93 -0.79 5.81 -5.55
C MET A 93 0.11 6.24 -6.71
N ILE A 94 1.07 7.13 -6.49
CA ILE A 94 2.07 7.53 -7.51
C ILE A 94 2.78 6.32 -8.12
N TYR A 95 3.19 5.37 -7.28
CA TYR A 95 3.99 4.23 -7.72
C TYR A 95 3.22 3.26 -8.63
N PRO A 96 2.02 2.76 -8.26
CA PRO A 96 1.25 1.89 -9.15
C PRO A 96 0.79 2.61 -10.42
N THR A 97 0.48 3.91 -10.38
CA THR A 97 0.07 4.64 -11.59
C THR A 97 1.24 4.90 -12.53
N LEU A 98 2.42 5.29 -12.03
CA LEU A 98 3.63 5.41 -12.86
C LEU A 98 4.10 4.05 -13.42
N ALA A 99 4.03 2.97 -12.62
CA ALA A 99 4.34 1.63 -13.11
C ALA A 99 3.37 1.19 -14.21
N SER A 100 2.08 1.48 -14.05
CA SER A 100 1.05 1.20 -15.06
C SER A 100 1.29 2.01 -16.34
N ALA A 101 1.67 3.29 -16.21
CA ALA A 101 2.04 4.15 -17.33
C ALA A 101 3.25 3.58 -18.09
N ALA A 102 4.31 3.17 -17.38
CA ALA A 102 5.50 2.57 -17.99
C ALA A 102 5.15 1.29 -18.78
N VAL A 103 4.34 0.41 -18.19
CA VAL A 103 3.88 -0.80 -18.87
C VAL A 103 3.00 -0.46 -20.08
N ALA A 104 2.06 0.48 -19.95
CA ALA A 104 1.17 0.89 -21.04
C ALA A 104 1.94 1.49 -22.22
N SER A 105 2.95 2.33 -21.96
CA SER A 105 3.86 2.86 -22.98
C SER A 105 4.61 1.76 -23.71
N CYS A 106 5.07 0.70 -22.99
CA CYS A 106 5.69 -0.46 -23.64
C CYS A 106 4.74 -1.19 -24.62
N PHE A 107 3.43 -1.10 -24.41
CA PHE A 107 2.42 -1.64 -25.33
C PHE A 107 1.94 -0.62 -26.38
N GLY A 108 2.53 0.57 -26.44
CA GLY A 108 2.26 1.58 -27.46
C GLY A 108 1.01 2.42 -27.22
N LEU A 109 0.49 2.47 -26.00
CA LEU A 109 -0.60 3.39 -25.66
C LEU A 109 -0.10 4.83 -25.65
N SER A 110 -0.94 5.75 -26.11
CA SER A 110 -0.68 7.19 -26.06
C SER A 110 -0.85 7.75 -24.65
N ALA A 111 -0.26 8.91 -24.39
CA ALA A 111 -0.45 9.62 -23.12
C ALA A 111 -1.94 9.83 -22.79
N ALA A 112 -2.76 10.16 -23.79
CA ALA A 112 -4.20 10.36 -23.61
C ALA A 112 -4.91 9.06 -23.16
N GLU A 113 -4.59 7.91 -23.77
CA GLU A 113 -5.16 6.62 -23.38
C GLU A 113 -4.71 6.19 -21.97
N ILE A 114 -3.46 6.50 -21.60
CA ILE A 114 -2.94 6.24 -20.24
C ILE A 114 -3.68 7.11 -19.22
N GLN A 115 -3.85 8.41 -19.50
CA GLN A 115 -4.60 9.33 -18.64
C GLN A 115 -6.07 8.90 -18.48
N GLU A 116 -6.72 8.51 -19.58
CA GLU A 116 -8.09 7.97 -19.56
C GLU A 116 -8.18 6.70 -18.72
N GLY A 117 -7.23 5.77 -18.89
CA GLY A 117 -7.19 4.52 -18.12
C GLY A 117 -6.99 4.75 -16.62
N ILE A 118 -6.11 5.68 -16.23
CA ILE A 118 -5.85 6.00 -14.82
C ILE A 118 -7.05 6.74 -14.20
N SER A 119 -7.63 7.71 -14.92
CA SER A 119 -8.80 8.46 -14.43
C SER A 119 -10.06 7.59 -14.32
N ALA A 120 -10.14 6.49 -15.06
CA ALA A 120 -11.19 5.48 -14.96
C ALA A 120 -10.94 4.43 -13.84
N TYR A 121 -9.85 4.54 -13.08
CA TYR A 121 -9.56 3.65 -11.96
C TYR A 121 -10.71 3.67 -10.96
N VAL A 122 -11.19 2.50 -10.57
CA VAL A 122 -12.11 2.36 -9.45
C VAL A 122 -11.35 1.63 -8.35
N PRO A 123 -11.18 2.26 -7.18
CA PRO A 123 -10.59 1.58 -6.04
C PRO A 123 -11.27 0.23 -5.80
N ALA A 124 -10.47 -0.83 -5.69
CA ALA A 124 -11.00 -2.13 -5.34
C ALA A 124 -11.67 -2.03 -3.95
N GLN A 125 -12.80 -2.72 -3.77
CA GLN A 125 -13.45 -2.84 -2.47
C GLN A 125 -12.43 -3.20 -1.39
N MET A 126 -12.57 -2.60 -0.20
CA MET A 126 -11.71 -2.85 0.96
C MET A 126 -10.23 -2.44 0.78
N ARG A 127 -9.91 -1.55 -0.17
CA ARG A 127 -8.58 -0.92 -0.30
C ARG A 127 -8.69 0.58 -0.04
N MET A 128 -8.55 0.96 1.23
CA MET A 128 -8.78 2.34 1.68
C MET A 128 -10.14 2.90 1.22
N GLU A 129 -11.15 2.04 1.14
CA GLU A 129 -12.50 2.42 0.77
C GLU A 129 -13.07 3.34 1.85
N THR A 130 -13.37 4.57 1.48
CA THR A 130 -13.85 5.58 2.42
C THR A 130 -15.37 5.53 2.51
N VAL A 131 -15.86 5.31 3.73
CA VAL A 131 -17.28 5.26 4.05
C VAL A 131 -17.60 6.42 4.97
N HIS A 132 -18.59 7.23 4.58
CA HIS A 132 -19.17 8.27 5.43
C HIS A 132 -20.50 7.83 5.99
N THR A 133 -20.71 8.02 7.28
CA THR A 133 -21.94 7.66 7.99
C THR A 133 -22.82 8.90 8.23
N ALA A 134 -24.11 8.69 8.51
CA ALA A 134 -25.07 9.77 8.72
C ALA A 134 -24.74 10.69 9.91
N ASN A 135 -24.02 10.18 10.90
CA ASN A 135 -23.58 10.93 12.08
C ASN A 135 -22.22 11.65 11.89
N GLY A 136 -21.69 11.66 10.66
CA GLY A 136 -20.45 12.36 10.29
C GLY A 136 -19.17 11.59 10.57
N ASN A 137 -19.23 10.27 10.80
CA ASN A 137 -18.03 9.47 10.97
C ASN A 137 -17.43 9.12 9.59
N THR A 138 -16.12 8.95 9.57
CA THR A 138 -15.35 8.50 8.41
C THR A 138 -14.74 7.15 8.75
N ILE A 139 -14.95 6.14 7.91
CA ILE A 139 -14.39 4.80 8.09
C ILE A 139 -13.55 4.49 6.86
N TYR A 140 -12.26 4.28 7.05
CA TYR A 140 -11.35 3.73 6.05
C TYR A 140 -11.36 2.22 6.13
N ASN A 141 -12.07 1.59 5.21
CA ASN A 141 -12.16 0.14 5.05
C ASN A 141 -10.97 -0.35 4.22
N ASP A 142 -9.94 -0.87 4.88
CA ASP A 142 -8.70 -1.36 4.26
C ASP A 142 -8.41 -2.83 4.62
N THR A 143 -9.46 -3.67 4.54
CA THR A 143 -9.47 -5.07 4.99
C THR A 143 -9.17 -6.09 3.90
N TYR A 144 -8.71 -5.65 2.72
CA TYR A 144 -8.31 -6.57 1.65
C TYR A 144 -6.99 -7.28 1.98
N ASN A 145 -5.99 -6.56 2.47
CA ASN A 145 -4.70 -7.12 2.87
C ASN A 145 -4.00 -6.25 3.91
N ALA A 146 -3.08 -6.83 4.66
CA ALA A 146 -2.21 -6.11 5.56
C ALA A 146 -0.77 -6.61 5.48
N ASN A 147 0.12 -5.63 5.40
CA ASN A 147 1.56 -5.79 5.58
C ASN A 147 2.09 -4.55 6.33
N PRO A 148 3.30 -4.59 6.88
CA PRO A 148 3.80 -3.51 7.74
C PRO A 148 3.81 -2.13 7.07
N GLN A 149 4.20 -2.06 5.79
CA GLN A 149 4.26 -0.79 5.06
C GLN A 149 2.86 -0.20 4.84
N SER A 150 1.90 -1.02 4.39
CA SER A 150 0.51 -0.58 4.20
C SER A 150 -0.17 -0.20 5.52
N MET A 151 0.14 -0.90 6.61
CA MET A 151 -0.36 -0.56 7.95
C MET A 151 0.08 0.85 8.36
N LYS A 152 1.38 1.16 8.22
CA LYS A 152 1.92 2.49 8.49
C LYS A 152 1.29 3.56 7.62
N ALA A 153 1.09 3.28 6.33
CA ALA A 153 0.45 4.21 5.40
C ALA A 153 -0.99 4.55 5.82
N GLY A 154 -1.82 3.54 6.13
CA GLY A 154 -3.19 3.75 6.60
C GLY A 154 -3.24 4.53 7.92
N LEU A 155 -2.30 4.26 8.83
CA LEU A 155 -2.18 4.98 10.10
C LEU A 155 -1.83 6.46 9.91
N LEU A 156 -0.96 6.80 8.95
CA LEU A 156 -0.65 8.18 8.59
C LEU A 156 -1.85 8.88 7.95
N THR A 157 -2.63 8.18 7.11
CA THR A 157 -3.89 8.72 6.59
C THR A 157 -4.85 9.03 7.74
N LEU A 158 -5.01 8.09 8.67
CA LEU A 158 -5.88 8.28 9.83
C LEU A 158 -5.42 9.46 10.69
N SER A 159 -4.11 9.59 11.00
CA SER A 159 -3.59 10.68 11.84
C SER A 159 -3.86 12.06 11.25
N HIS A 160 -3.78 12.21 9.92
CA HIS A 160 -4.06 13.48 9.23
C HIS A 160 -5.55 13.76 9.02
N THR A 161 -6.43 12.78 9.26
CA THR A 161 -7.87 12.95 9.06
C THR A 161 -8.43 13.95 10.07
N LYS A 162 -9.28 14.89 9.65
CA LYS A 162 -9.95 15.82 10.57
C LYS A 162 -11.13 15.10 11.23
N ALA A 163 -11.00 14.84 12.53
CA ALA A 163 -12.03 14.19 13.35
C ALA A 163 -11.83 14.59 14.82
N ASP A 164 -12.91 14.49 15.61
CA ASP A 164 -12.87 14.69 17.07
C ASP A 164 -12.15 13.53 17.75
N LYS A 165 -12.19 12.34 17.14
CA LYS A 165 -11.52 11.13 17.63
C LYS A 165 -11.04 10.26 16.46
N ARG A 166 -9.86 9.65 16.58
CA ARG A 166 -9.24 8.76 15.60
C ARG A 166 -8.97 7.40 16.22
N ILE A 167 -9.51 6.35 15.60
CA ILE A 167 -9.49 4.99 16.14
C ILE A 167 -8.90 4.03 15.12
N ALA A 168 -7.78 3.41 15.47
CA ALA A 168 -7.15 2.37 14.67
C ALA A 168 -7.68 1.00 15.11
N VAL A 169 -8.39 0.32 14.22
CA VAL A 169 -8.89 -1.06 14.38
C VAL A 169 -8.04 -1.97 13.51
N LEU A 170 -7.01 -2.58 14.12
CA LEU A 170 -5.98 -3.33 13.41
C LEU A 170 -6.06 -4.80 13.75
N GLY A 171 -6.00 -5.67 12.75
CA GLY A 171 -5.93 -7.11 12.94
C GLY A 171 -4.66 -7.75 12.42
N ASP A 172 -4.63 -9.08 12.52
CA ASP A 172 -3.44 -9.88 12.23
C ASP A 172 -2.95 -9.68 10.79
N MET A 173 -1.63 -9.56 10.65
CA MET A 173 -0.90 -9.62 9.39
C MET A 173 -0.42 -11.05 9.16
N PHE A 174 -0.92 -11.70 8.10
CA PHE A 174 -0.55 -13.07 7.74
C PHE A 174 0.69 -13.14 6.83
N GLU A 175 1.20 -14.35 6.64
CA GLU A 175 2.32 -14.66 5.72
C GLU A 175 3.66 -13.99 6.06
N LEU A 176 3.86 -13.62 7.34
CA LEU A 176 5.09 -12.96 7.82
C LEU A 176 6.21 -13.93 8.24
N GLY A 177 5.93 -15.23 8.31
CA GLY A 177 6.89 -16.25 8.76
C GLY A 177 7.46 -15.96 10.16
N GLU A 178 8.76 -16.16 10.32
CA GLU A 178 9.46 -15.96 11.61
C GLU A 178 9.47 -14.50 12.10
N GLN A 179 9.12 -13.55 11.23
CA GLN A 179 9.09 -12.12 11.57
C GLN A 179 7.74 -11.65 12.13
N GLU A 180 6.75 -12.55 12.25
CA GLU A 180 5.37 -12.22 12.63
C GLU A 180 5.32 -11.37 13.91
N GLU A 181 5.89 -11.84 15.02
CA GLU A 181 5.88 -11.09 16.27
C GLU A 181 6.60 -9.74 16.15
N ARG A 182 7.82 -9.73 15.60
CA ARG A 182 8.63 -8.51 15.47
C ARG A 182 7.88 -7.44 14.70
N LEU A 183 7.24 -7.81 13.59
CA LEU A 183 6.53 -6.88 12.73
C LEU A 183 5.22 -6.39 13.34
N HIS A 184 4.49 -7.22 14.11
CA HIS A 184 3.33 -6.73 14.87
C HIS A 184 3.73 -5.74 15.96
N ARG A 185 4.83 -6.01 16.68
CA ARG A 185 5.39 -5.07 17.67
C ARG A 185 5.84 -3.76 17.01
N GLU A 186 6.44 -3.83 15.83
CA GLU A 186 6.85 -2.65 15.05
C GLU A 186 5.65 -1.75 14.69
N ILE A 187 4.49 -2.33 14.39
CA ILE A 187 3.27 -1.54 14.21
C ILE A 187 2.79 -0.94 15.52
N GLY A 188 2.82 -1.70 16.63
CA GLY A 188 2.43 -1.20 17.94
C GLY A 188 3.25 0.01 18.40
N SER A 189 4.57 -0.05 18.23
CA SER A 189 5.46 1.09 18.53
C SER A 189 5.22 2.27 17.59
N PHE A 190 4.96 2.01 16.30
CA PHE A 190 4.66 3.05 15.32
C PHE A 190 3.35 3.80 15.65
N VAL A 191 2.27 3.10 15.96
CA VAL A 191 0.99 3.72 16.35
C VAL A 191 1.19 4.64 17.56
N ALA A 192 1.98 4.21 18.55
CA ALA A 192 2.28 5.02 19.73
C ALA A 192 3.10 6.30 19.43
N THR A 193 3.71 6.42 18.24
CA THR A 193 4.40 7.65 17.81
C THR A 193 3.46 8.69 17.18
N LEU A 194 2.19 8.34 16.95
CA LEU A 194 1.19 9.20 16.31
C LEU A 194 0.23 9.74 17.38
N PRO A 195 0.50 10.92 17.98
CA PRO A 195 -0.29 11.46 19.09
C PRO A 195 -1.74 11.80 18.72
N GLU A 196 -2.05 11.91 17.43
CA GLU A 196 -3.41 12.15 16.93
C GLU A 196 -4.29 10.92 17.03
N ILE A 197 -3.72 9.70 17.09
CA ILE A 197 -4.49 8.46 17.20
C ILE A 197 -4.88 8.24 18.66
N ASP A 198 -6.17 8.40 18.95
CA ASP A 198 -6.69 8.33 20.31
C ASP A 198 -6.80 6.91 20.85
N VAL A 199 -7.10 5.93 19.99
CA VAL A 199 -7.39 4.54 20.42
C VAL A 199 -6.79 3.54 19.45
N LEU A 200 -6.15 2.50 20.00
CA LEU A 200 -5.77 1.29 19.27
C LEU A 200 -6.64 0.12 19.74
N LEU A 201 -7.38 -0.49 18.82
CA LEU A 201 -8.11 -1.73 19.00
C LEU A 201 -7.44 -2.82 18.15
N ALA A 202 -6.65 -3.66 18.79
CA ALA A 202 -5.94 -4.77 18.17
C ALA A 202 -6.81 -6.05 18.22
N VAL A 203 -7.06 -6.69 17.07
CA VAL A 203 -8.01 -7.80 16.93
C VAL A 203 -7.33 -9.03 16.34
N GLY A 204 -7.24 -10.10 17.11
CA GLY A 204 -6.64 -11.36 16.67
C GLY A 204 -5.49 -11.82 17.57
N ARG A 205 -4.95 -12.99 17.24
CA ARG A 205 -3.99 -13.68 18.08
C ARG A 205 -2.62 -13.02 18.03
N ALA A 206 -2.15 -12.64 16.84
CA ALA A 206 -0.84 -12.01 16.68
C ALA A 206 -0.87 -10.52 17.06
N SER A 207 -2.02 -9.88 16.86
CA SER A 207 -2.25 -8.46 17.19
C SER A 207 -2.17 -8.17 18.70
N VAL A 208 -2.18 -9.18 19.57
CA VAL A 208 -1.88 -8.98 21.00
C VAL A 208 -0.49 -8.36 21.20
N TRP A 209 0.51 -8.77 20.43
CA TRP A 209 1.87 -8.22 20.51
C TRP A 209 1.92 -6.75 20.10
N MET A 210 1.07 -6.36 19.15
CA MET A 210 0.90 -4.96 18.73
C MET A 210 0.34 -4.11 19.89
N ALA A 211 -0.71 -4.60 20.55
CA ALA A 211 -1.30 -3.92 21.71
C ALA A 211 -0.34 -3.83 22.91
N GLU A 212 0.39 -4.92 23.20
CA GLU A 212 1.41 -4.94 24.25
C GLU A 212 2.50 -3.88 24.00
N GLU A 213 3.04 -3.81 22.78
CA GLU A 213 4.10 -2.86 22.46
C GLU A 213 3.58 -1.42 22.49
N ALA A 214 2.38 -1.14 21.96
CA ALA A 214 1.78 0.19 22.03
C ALA A 214 1.60 0.68 23.49
N LYS A 215 1.13 -0.20 24.39
CA LYS A 215 1.02 0.10 25.83
C LYS A 215 2.38 0.39 26.45
N LYS A 216 3.38 -0.44 26.14
CA LYS A 216 4.76 -0.26 26.62
C LYS A 216 5.38 1.05 26.13
N CYS A 217 5.02 1.51 24.94
CA CYS A 217 5.40 2.80 24.38
C CYS A 217 4.60 3.99 24.93
N GLY A 218 3.66 3.76 25.86
CA GLY A 218 2.95 4.82 26.58
C GLY A 218 1.58 5.20 26.04
N MET A 219 1.04 4.46 25.06
CA MET A 219 -0.31 4.70 24.58
C MET A 219 -1.35 4.30 25.64
N ALA A 220 -2.23 5.23 26.01
CA ALA A 220 -3.15 5.05 27.14
C ALA A 220 -4.36 4.15 26.82
N GLU A 221 -5.00 4.38 25.67
CA GLU A 221 -6.24 3.71 25.27
C GLU A 221 -5.94 2.61 24.25
N VAL A 222 -5.57 1.43 24.77
CA VAL A 222 -5.22 0.26 23.95
C VAL A 222 -6.01 -0.96 24.39
N TYR A 223 -6.72 -1.56 23.44
CA TYR A 223 -7.57 -2.72 23.62
C TYR A 223 -7.04 -3.89 22.79
N ALA A 224 -6.94 -5.07 23.39
CA ALA A 224 -6.66 -6.32 22.69
C ALA A 224 -7.92 -7.18 22.74
N CYS A 225 -8.38 -7.65 21.58
CA CYS A 225 -9.56 -8.47 21.42
C CYS A 225 -9.18 -9.79 20.75
N ALA A 226 -9.66 -10.90 21.29
CA ALA A 226 -9.39 -12.22 20.73
C ALA A 226 -10.06 -12.39 19.36
N ASP A 227 -11.23 -11.78 19.16
CA ASP A 227 -12.05 -11.90 17.96
C ASP A 227 -12.90 -10.65 17.68
N LYS A 228 -13.68 -10.73 16.59
CA LYS A 228 -14.58 -9.68 16.14
C LYS A 228 -15.70 -9.37 17.13
N ASP A 229 -16.18 -10.33 17.90
CA ASP A 229 -17.29 -10.12 18.82
C ASP A 229 -16.85 -9.38 20.08
N GLU A 230 -15.64 -9.64 20.57
CA GLU A 230 -15.00 -8.79 21.57
C GLU A 230 -14.74 -7.38 21.03
N ALA A 231 -14.25 -7.28 19.79
CA ALA A 231 -14.01 -5.99 19.15
C ALA A 231 -15.30 -5.15 19.05
N LYS A 232 -16.42 -5.74 18.62
CA LYS A 232 -17.74 -5.08 18.56
C LYS A 232 -18.16 -4.50 19.91
N LYS A 233 -18.00 -5.25 21.01
CA LYS A 233 -18.32 -4.77 22.38
C LYS A 233 -17.49 -3.57 22.79
N VAL A 234 -16.21 -3.51 22.37
CA VAL A 234 -15.35 -2.35 22.63
C VAL A 234 -15.79 -1.18 21.74
N LEU A 235 -16.05 -1.41 20.46
CA LEU A 235 -16.47 -0.38 19.49
C LEU A 235 -17.80 0.29 19.86
N GLN A 236 -18.70 -0.40 20.56
CA GLN A 236 -19.93 0.20 21.10
C GLN A 236 -19.68 1.40 22.02
N LYS A 237 -18.49 1.50 22.63
CA LYS A 237 -18.10 2.65 23.45
C LYS A 237 -17.72 3.88 22.63
N PHE A 238 -17.49 3.71 21.32
CA PHE A 238 -16.95 4.71 20.42
C PHE A 238 -17.93 5.10 19.30
N THR A 239 -19.21 5.27 19.65
CA THR A 239 -20.27 5.70 18.72
C THR A 239 -20.44 7.23 18.65
N ALA A 240 -19.46 7.97 19.15
CA ALA A 240 -19.47 9.43 19.10
C ALA A 240 -19.54 9.94 17.65
N ARG A 241 -20.09 11.14 17.47
CA ARG A 241 -20.12 11.83 16.18
C ARG A 241 -18.71 12.27 15.79
N ASN A 242 -18.49 12.52 14.49
CA ASN A 242 -17.24 13.02 13.94
C ASN A 242 -16.00 12.19 14.33
N THR A 243 -16.12 10.86 14.36
CA THR A 243 -15.02 9.93 14.64
C THR A 243 -14.47 9.35 13.32
N ALA A 244 -13.15 9.29 13.19
CA ALA A 244 -12.47 8.61 12.11
C ALA A 244 -11.99 7.23 12.53
N PHE A 245 -12.22 6.21 11.71
CA PHE A 245 -11.80 4.83 11.93
C PHE A 245 -10.90 4.37 10.78
N LEU A 246 -9.85 3.62 11.10
CA LEU A 246 -9.15 2.77 10.14
C LEU A 246 -9.42 1.32 10.51
N VAL A 247 -9.99 0.54 9.60
CA VAL A 247 -10.18 -0.90 9.79
C VAL A 247 -9.26 -1.64 8.83
N LYS A 248 -8.24 -2.34 9.35
CA LYS A 248 -7.20 -2.96 8.53
C LYS A 248 -6.70 -4.28 9.09
N ALA A 249 -6.66 -5.31 8.25
CA ALA A 249 -6.12 -6.63 8.58
C ALA A 249 -5.84 -7.43 7.30
N SER A 250 -5.15 -8.57 7.42
CA SER A 250 -5.06 -9.53 6.33
C SER A 250 -6.44 -10.12 6.01
N ARG A 251 -6.67 -10.46 4.73
CA ARG A 251 -7.98 -10.87 4.21
C ARG A 251 -8.68 -11.95 5.05
N GLY A 252 -7.94 -12.96 5.50
CA GLY A 252 -8.51 -14.10 6.21
C GLY A 252 -9.11 -13.77 7.58
N MET A 253 -8.87 -12.57 8.12
CA MET A 253 -9.54 -12.08 9.33
C MET A 253 -10.99 -11.63 9.09
N ALA A 254 -11.31 -11.26 7.84
CA ALA A 254 -12.61 -10.73 7.44
C ALA A 254 -13.10 -9.59 8.36
N LEU A 255 -12.25 -8.58 8.59
CA LEU A 255 -12.59 -7.44 9.45
C LEU A 255 -13.55 -6.43 8.79
N GLU A 256 -13.90 -6.58 7.52
CA GLU A 256 -14.98 -5.81 6.88
C GLU A 256 -16.30 -5.91 7.65
N GLU A 257 -16.53 -7.01 8.37
CA GLU A 257 -17.68 -7.15 9.27
C GLU A 257 -17.70 -6.10 10.39
N LEU A 258 -16.53 -5.60 10.82
CA LEU A 258 -16.44 -4.50 11.79
C LEU A 258 -16.77 -3.16 11.12
N THR A 259 -16.39 -2.97 9.85
CA THR A 259 -16.81 -1.83 9.03
C THR A 259 -18.33 -1.79 8.90
N GLU A 260 -18.96 -2.90 8.52
CA GLU A 260 -20.42 -3.04 8.41
C GLU A 260 -21.12 -2.80 9.75
N PHE A 261 -20.55 -3.31 10.84
CA PHE A 261 -21.05 -3.06 12.20
C PHE A 261 -21.05 -1.56 12.54
N LEU A 262 -19.94 -0.87 12.27
CA LEU A 262 -19.80 0.58 12.51
C LEU A 262 -20.76 1.39 11.65
N GLN A 263 -20.97 1.01 10.38
CA GLN A 263 -21.96 1.61 9.50
C GLN A 263 -23.38 1.50 10.08
N ASN A 264 -23.75 0.33 10.60
CA ASN A 264 -25.10 0.09 11.12
C ASN A 264 -25.36 0.77 12.46
N GLU A 265 -24.38 0.80 13.38
CA GLU A 265 -24.54 1.45 14.69
C GLU A 265 -24.67 2.98 14.57
N THR A 266 -24.10 3.57 13.51
CA THR A 266 -24.12 5.01 13.29
C THR A 266 -25.33 5.50 12.47
N GLN A 267 -26.16 4.58 11.97
CA GLN A 267 -27.46 4.87 11.34
C GLN A 267 -28.61 4.96 12.35
N LYS A 268 -28.42 4.49 13.59
CA LYS A 268 -29.40 4.55 14.69
C LYS A 268 -29.42 5.93 15.34
#